data_AF-K1TDP0-F1
#
_entry.id   AF-K1TDP0-F1
#
_cell.length_a   1.000
_cell.length_b   1.000
_cell.length_c   1.000
_cell.angle_alpha   90.00
_cell.angle_beta   90.00
_cell.angle_gamma   90.00
#
_symmetry.space_group_name_H-M   'P 1'
#
loop_
_entity.id
_entity.type
_entity.pdbx_description
1 polymer ?
#
loop_
_entity_poly.entity_id
_entity_poly.type
_entity_poly.pdbx_seq_one_letter_code
_entity_poly.pdbx_strand_id
1 'polypeptide(L)'
;MTASLCFVLYPSASNAVNSFFAAATINNYAASLDSISAADRSQYLSAAAEYNNNLSELINGFSYDTDSVIDGYDDILNFGDGLIGYIDIPKINVKLPIYHGDTDKVLEKGVAHLPNTAFPIGGIGNHSVLSAHTGYPTQVFFDNLNELEIGDEIKVSVLDETLTYAVTAKNIV
;
A
#
# COMPACT_ATOMS: atom_id res chain seq x y z
N MET A 1 -0.69 -34.66 -23.99
CA MET A 1 -0.33 -33.30 -24.45
C MET A 1 -1.38 -32.24 -24.13
N THR A 2 -2.58 -32.58 -23.62
CA THR A 2 -3.64 -31.60 -23.30
C THR A 2 -3.54 -31.03 -21.88
N ALA A 3 -3.08 -31.81 -20.89
CA ALA A 3 -2.89 -31.32 -19.53
C ALA A 3 -1.84 -30.18 -19.44
N SER A 4 -0.79 -30.25 -20.26
CA SER A 4 0.30 -29.26 -20.27
C SER A 4 -0.13 -27.86 -20.74
N LEU A 5 -1.13 -27.75 -21.62
CA LEU A 5 -1.60 -26.46 -22.11
C LEU A 5 -2.43 -25.71 -21.06
N CYS A 6 -3.18 -26.45 -20.21
CA CYS A 6 -3.93 -25.86 -19.09
C CYS A 6 -3.01 -25.28 -18.01
N PHE A 7 -1.85 -25.91 -17.75
CA PHE A 7 -0.88 -25.39 -16.78
C PHE A 7 -0.16 -24.13 -17.25
N VAL A 8 0.10 -23.98 -18.56
CA VAL A 8 0.77 -22.77 -19.10
C VAL A 8 -0.18 -21.57 -19.16
N LEU A 9 -1.47 -21.80 -19.39
CA LEU A 9 -2.46 -20.72 -19.47
C LEU A 9 -2.97 -20.27 -18.09
N TYR A 10 -2.86 -21.11 -17.06
CA TYR A 10 -3.37 -20.80 -15.72
C TYR A 10 -2.73 -19.55 -15.09
N PRO A 11 -1.40 -19.35 -15.09
CA PRO A 11 -0.79 -18.13 -14.56
C PRO A 11 -1.28 -16.87 -15.28
N SER A 12 -1.35 -16.87 -16.61
CA SER A 12 -1.80 -15.71 -17.38
C SER A 12 -3.28 -15.38 -17.13
N ALA A 13 -4.14 -16.39 -17.11
CA ALA A 13 -5.55 -16.21 -16.81
C ALA A 13 -5.76 -15.72 -15.36
N SER A 14 -5.01 -16.28 -14.42
CA SER A 14 -5.07 -15.88 -13.01
C SER A 14 -4.55 -14.46 -12.81
N ASN A 15 -3.45 -14.08 -13.46
CA ASN A 15 -2.91 -12.71 -13.44
C ASN A 15 -3.93 -11.71 -13.96
N ALA A 16 -4.63 -12.04 -15.05
CA ALA A 16 -5.67 -11.18 -15.62
C ALA A 16 -6.86 -11.00 -14.64
N VAL A 17 -7.31 -12.10 -14.03
CA VAL A 17 -8.38 -12.07 -13.03
C VAL A 17 -7.99 -11.27 -11.79
N ASN A 18 -6.77 -11.45 -11.27
CA ASN A 18 -6.29 -10.76 -10.09
C ASN A 18 -6.02 -9.27 -10.33
N SER A 19 -5.50 -8.92 -11.51
CA SER A 19 -5.37 -7.52 -11.93
C SER A 19 -6.74 -6.84 -12.06
N PHE A 20 -7.76 -7.59 -12.50
CA PHE A 20 -9.14 -7.10 -12.51
C PHE A 20 -9.68 -6.89 -11.09
N PHE A 21 -9.41 -7.81 -10.15
CA PHE A 21 -9.80 -7.62 -8.75
C PHE A 21 -9.13 -6.39 -8.13
N ALA A 22 -7.82 -6.19 -8.32
CA ALA A 22 -7.12 -5.00 -7.85
C ALA A 22 -7.73 -3.71 -8.43
N ALA A 23 -7.97 -3.69 -9.74
CA ALA A 23 -8.62 -2.55 -10.40
C ALA A 23 -10.04 -2.30 -9.88
N ALA A 24 -10.83 -3.36 -9.66
CA ALA A 24 -12.18 -3.25 -9.11
C ALA A 24 -12.17 -2.70 -7.69
N THR A 25 -11.24 -3.16 -6.82
CA THR A 25 -11.06 -2.62 -5.48
C THR A 25 -10.74 -1.13 -5.50
N ILE A 26 -9.80 -0.71 -6.35
CA ILE A 26 -9.40 0.71 -6.47
C ILE A 26 -10.56 1.56 -7.00
N ASN A 27 -11.32 1.06 -7.97
CA ASN A 27 -12.47 1.79 -8.50
C ASN A 27 -13.60 1.92 -7.46
N ASN A 28 -13.89 0.86 -6.71
CA ASN A 28 -14.89 0.88 -5.64
C ASN A 28 -14.46 1.82 -4.51
N TYR A 29 -13.17 1.83 -4.18
CA TYR A 29 -12.58 2.78 -3.25
C TYR A 29 -12.78 4.22 -3.75
N ALA A 30 -12.33 4.53 -4.97
CA ALA A 30 -12.48 5.88 -5.53
C ALA A 30 -13.95 6.33 -5.56
N ALA A 31 -14.89 5.43 -5.90
CA ALA A 31 -16.31 5.72 -5.91
C ALA A 31 -16.90 5.92 -4.50
N SER A 32 -16.37 5.26 -3.47
CA SER A 32 -16.84 5.46 -2.09
C SER A 32 -16.44 6.82 -1.55
N LEU A 33 -15.27 7.34 -1.96
CA LEU A 33 -14.78 8.65 -1.56
C LEU A 33 -15.69 9.80 -1.99
N ASP A 34 -16.42 9.68 -3.11
CA ASP A 34 -17.37 10.69 -3.58
C ASP A 34 -18.49 10.99 -2.57
N SER A 35 -18.78 10.03 -1.69
CA SER A 35 -19.79 10.16 -0.62
C SER A 35 -19.24 10.73 0.70
N ILE A 36 -17.92 10.87 0.83
CA ILE A 36 -17.27 11.35 2.05
C ILE A 36 -17.18 12.87 2.03
N SER A 37 -17.71 13.52 3.07
CA SER A 37 -17.68 14.98 3.16
C SER A 37 -16.27 15.52 3.36
N ALA A 38 -16.01 16.77 2.99
CA ALA A 38 -14.71 17.40 3.22
C ALA A 38 -14.33 17.46 4.71
N ALA A 39 -15.32 17.57 5.61
CA ALA A 39 -15.09 17.54 7.04
C ALA A 39 -14.61 16.15 7.52
N ASP A 40 -15.25 15.08 7.03
CA ASP A 40 -14.84 13.72 7.37
C ASP A 40 -13.46 13.39 6.79
N ARG A 41 -13.17 13.83 5.55
CA ARG A 41 -11.81 13.70 4.96
C ARG A 41 -10.75 14.37 5.82
N SER A 42 -11.00 15.60 6.25
CA SER A 42 -10.09 16.32 7.15
C SER A 42 -9.90 15.60 8.47
N GLN A 43 -10.95 14.96 9.01
CA GLN A 43 -10.85 14.17 10.23
C GLN A 43 -9.97 12.92 10.04
N TYR A 44 -10.16 12.19 8.94
CA TYR A 44 -9.32 11.04 8.59
C TYR A 44 -7.84 11.41 8.46
N LEU A 45 -7.54 12.49 7.72
CA LEU A 45 -6.16 12.97 7.56
C LEU A 45 -5.55 13.48 8.87
N SER A 46 -6.35 14.15 9.71
CA SER A 46 -5.89 14.63 11.02
C SER A 46 -5.54 13.47 11.95
N ALA A 47 -6.35 12.40 11.98
CA ALA A 47 -6.08 11.22 12.78
C ALA A 47 -4.79 10.50 12.32
N ALA A 48 -4.59 10.37 11.01
CA ALA A 48 -3.35 9.82 10.45
C ALA A 48 -2.12 10.70 10.74
N ALA A 49 -2.27 12.02 10.70
CA ALA A 49 -1.21 12.95 11.05
C ALA A 49 -0.86 12.89 12.55
N GLU A 50 -1.85 12.77 13.42
CA GLU A 50 -1.65 12.59 14.86
C GLU A 50 -0.89 11.30 15.16
N TYR A 51 -1.29 10.19 14.52
CA TYR A 51 -0.55 8.92 14.62
C TYR A 51 0.92 9.07 14.20
N ASN A 52 1.18 9.70 13.05
CA ASN A 52 2.55 9.91 12.55
C ASN A 52 3.41 10.76 13.49
N ASN A 53 2.81 11.80 14.10
CA ASN A 53 3.49 12.64 15.08
C ASN A 53 3.81 11.85 16.36
N ASN A 54 2.85 11.09 16.89
CA ASN A 54 3.04 10.26 18.09
C ASN A 54 4.13 9.21 17.87
N LEU A 55 4.14 8.54 16.71
CA LEU A 55 5.19 7.59 16.33
C LEU A 55 6.57 8.27 16.33
N SER A 56 6.67 9.46 15.74
CA SER A 56 7.92 10.24 15.70
C SER A 56 8.40 10.62 17.10
N GLU A 57 7.49 11.01 18.00
CA GLU A 57 7.81 11.31 19.40
C GLU A 57 8.30 10.08 20.17
N LEU A 58 7.66 8.92 20.00
CA LEU A 58 8.06 7.67 20.64
C LEU A 58 9.47 7.24 20.22
N ILE A 59 9.78 7.33 18.93
CA ILE A 59 11.11 7.02 18.38
C ILE A 59 12.15 7.98 18.95
N ASN A 60 11.89 9.28 18.93
CA ASN A 60 12.81 10.30 19.44
C ASN A 60 13.02 10.21 20.96
N GLY A 61 12.00 9.76 21.70
CA GLY A 61 12.04 9.56 23.14
C GLY A 61 12.69 8.25 23.58
N PHE A 62 13.11 7.39 22.64
CA PHE A 62 13.61 6.03 22.91
C PHE A 62 12.63 5.15 23.71
N SER A 63 11.33 5.40 23.57
CA SER A 63 10.25 4.65 24.23
C SER A 63 9.51 3.73 23.26
N TYR A 64 10.07 3.53 22.07
CA TYR A 64 9.49 2.73 21.01
C TYR A 64 9.71 1.23 21.25
N ASP A 65 8.61 0.50 21.39
CA ASP A 65 8.59 -0.96 21.45
C ASP A 65 8.17 -1.51 20.08
N THR A 66 9.03 -2.32 19.47
CA THR A 66 8.77 -2.94 18.15
C THR A 66 7.71 -4.03 18.22
N ASP A 67 7.49 -4.62 19.39
CA ASP A 67 6.64 -5.79 19.55
C ASP A 67 5.17 -5.42 19.81
N SER A 68 4.90 -4.14 20.07
CA SER A 68 3.56 -3.61 20.32
C SER A 68 3.14 -2.67 19.19
N VAL A 69 1.97 -2.92 18.61
CA VAL A 69 1.36 -2.01 17.62
C VAL A 69 0.78 -0.80 18.36
N ILE A 70 1.07 0.41 17.90
CA ILE A 70 0.49 1.64 18.45
C ILE A 70 -1.04 1.60 18.32
N ASP A 71 -1.73 1.86 19.44
CA ASP A 71 -3.19 1.88 19.51
C ASP A 71 -3.84 2.75 18.42
N GLY A 72 -4.96 2.28 17.88
CA GLY A 72 -5.73 2.99 16.85
C GLY A 72 -5.24 2.77 15.42
N TYR A 73 -4.13 2.06 15.20
CA TYR A 73 -3.59 1.75 13.88
C TYR A 73 -4.65 1.17 12.93
N ASP A 74 -5.41 0.16 13.35
CA ASP A 74 -6.38 -0.53 12.48
C ASP A 74 -7.65 0.30 12.16
N ASP A 75 -7.90 1.38 12.91
CA ASP A 75 -9.11 2.22 12.76
C ASP A 75 -8.87 3.43 11.85
N ILE A 76 -7.63 3.89 11.75
CA ILE A 76 -7.27 5.07 10.96
C ILE A 76 -7.27 4.72 9.48
N LEU A 77 -7.87 5.58 8.63
CA LEU A 77 -7.89 5.39 7.17
C LEU A 77 -8.38 3.99 6.74
N ASN A 78 -9.34 3.39 7.44
CA ASN A 78 -9.85 2.05 7.12
C ASN A 78 -11.15 2.13 6.31
N PHE A 79 -11.03 1.92 4.99
CA PHE A 79 -12.16 1.93 4.04
C PHE A 79 -12.74 0.55 3.76
N GLY A 80 -12.59 -0.37 4.73
CA GLY A 80 -13.09 -1.75 4.69
C GLY A 80 -11.97 -2.76 4.49
N ASP A 81 -11.98 -3.82 5.33
CA ASP A 81 -10.98 -4.90 5.30
C ASP A 81 -9.52 -4.38 5.38
N GLY A 82 -9.32 -3.24 6.05
CA GLY A 82 -8.02 -2.60 6.21
C GLY A 82 -7.55 -1.80 5.00
N LEU A 83 -8.38 -1.51 4.00
CA LEU A 83 -7.97 -0.74 2.82
C LEU A 83 -7.66 0.73 3.18
N ILE A 84 -6.44 1.18 2.89
CA ILE A 84 -5.95 2.55 3.12
C ILE A 84 -6.11 3.41 1.88
N GLY A 85 -5.70 2.87 0.73
CA GLY A 85 -5.55 3.61 -0.52
C GLY A 85 -4.96 2.74 -1.60
N TYR A 86 -4.16 3.31 -2.50
CA TYR A 86 -3.48 2.55 -3.54
C TYR A 86 -2.14 3.17 -3.95
N ILE A 87 -1.25 2.34 -4.47
CA ILE A 87 0.02 2.73 -5.07
C ILE A 87 -0.04 2.54 -6.59
N ASP A 88 0.60 3.44 -7.32
CA ASP A 88 0.79 3.40 -8.77
C ASP A 88 2.28 3.67 -9.09
N ILE A 89 2.92 2.72 -9.78
CA ILE A 89 4.31 2.80 -10.22
C ILE A 89 4.31 2.60 -11.75
N PRO A 90 4.16 3.69 -12.54
CA PRO A 90 3.92 3.59 -13.97
C PRO A 90 5.02 2.86 -14.75
N LYS A 91 6.29 3.02 -14.35
CA LYS A 91 7.45 2.43 -15.04
C LYS A 91 7.37 0.91 -15.12
N ILE A 92 6.84 0.27 -14.08
CA ILE A 92 6.76 -1.19 -13.96
C ILE A 92 5.31 -1.70 -14.09
N ASN A 93 4.38 -0.82 -14.52
CA ASN A 93 2.96 -1.12 -14.71
C ASN A 93 2.29 -1.74 -13.47
N VAL A 94 2.63 -1.21 -12.29
CA VAL A 94 2.06 -1.66 -11.02
C VAL A 94 1.00 -0.67 -10.56
N LYS A 95 -0.21 -1.16 -10.30
CA LYS A 95 -1.26 -0.40 -9.63
C LYS A 95 -2.02 -1.30 -8.67
N LEU A 96 -1.82 -1.11 -7.36
CA LEU A 96 -2.26 -2.05 -6.33
C LEU A 96 -2.88 -1.34 -5.12
N PRO A 97 -3.92 -1.93 -4.50
CA PRO A 97 -4.44 -1.45 -3.22
C PRO A 97 -3.41 -1.59 -2.10
N ILE A 98 -3.42 -0.64 -1.17
CA ILE A 98 -2.63 -0.62 0.07
C ILE A 98 -3.55 -0.96 1.24
N TYR A 99 -3.15 -1.92 2.07
CA TYR A 99 -3.90 -2.41 3.22
C TYR A 99 -3.11 -2.29 4.53
N HIS A 100 -3.80 -2.27 5.66
CA HIS A 100 -3.21 -2.37 6.99
C HIS A 100 -2.59 -3.74 7.24
N GLY A 101 -1.49 -3.74 8.00
CA GLY A 101 -0.83 -4.94 8.49
C GLY A 101 0.03 -5.64 7.45
N ASP A 102 0.82 -6.59 7.93
CA ASP A 102 1.84 -7.33 7.19
C ASP A 102 1.60 -8.85 7.20
N THR A 103 0.37 -9.27 7.55
CA THR A 103 -0.01 -10.69 7.56
C THR A 103 0.01 -11.28 6.15
N ASP A 104 0.26 -12.60 6.03
CA ASP A 104 0.24 -13.32 4.75
C ASP A 104 -1.04 -13.05 3.95
N LYS A 105 -2.20 -13.03 4.63
CA LYS A 105 -3.51 -12.77 4.00
C LYS A 105 -3.59 -11.39 3.35
N VAL A 106 -2.86 -10.40 3.85
CA VAL A 106 -2.79 -9.05 3.27
C VAL A 106 -1.88 -9.05 2.05
N LEU A 107 -0.70 -9.67 2.17
CA LEU A 107 0.27 -9.80 1.09
C LEU A 107 -0.25 -10.62 -0.10
N GLU A 108 -1.22 -11.52 0.12
CA GLU A 108 -1.94 -12.23 -0.95
C GLU A 108 -2.91 -11.34 -1.74
N LYS A 109 -3.32 -10.19 -1.21
CA LYS A 109 -4.34 -9.29 -1.81
C LYS A 109 -3.75 -8.06 -2.47
N GLY A 110 -2.59 -7.59 -2.02
CA GLY A 110 -2.04 -6.31 -2.44
C GLY A 110 -0.82 -5.90 -1.64
N VAL A 111 -0.69 -4.60 -1.42
CA VAL A 111 0.45 -3.99 -0.72
C VAL A 111 0.10 -3.84 0.75
N ALA A 112 0.94 -4.38 1.63
CA ALA A 112 0.90 -4.21 3.06
C ALA A 112 1.56 -2.90 3.48
N HIS A 113 0.87 -2.08 4.25
CA HIS A 113 1.47 -1.01 5.04
C HIS A 113 1.99 -1.60 6.34
N LEU A 114 3.27 -1.47 6.62
CA LEU A 114 3.86 -2.05 7.82
C LEU A 114 3.39 -1.29 9.07
N PRO A 115 2.90 -2.00 10.10
CA PRO A 115 2.63 -1.41 11.40
C PRO A 115 3.85 -0.68 11.94
N ASN A 116 3.60 0.34 12.76
CA ASN A 116 4.64 1.17 13.37
C ASN A 116 5.56 1.89 12.37
N THR A 117 5.06 2.11 11.15
CA THR A 117 5.62 3.07 10.19
C THR A 117 4.59 4.16 9.92
N ALA A 118 5.04 5.32 9.46
CA ALA A 118 4.13 6.45 9.28
C ALA A 118 3.11 6.11 8.18
N PHE A 119 1.84 6.47 8.37
CA PHE A 119 0.83 6.41 7.31
C PHE A 119 1.30 7.16 6.07
N PRO A 120 0.98 6.67 4.85
CA PRO A 120 1.47 7.22 3.59
C PRO A 120 0.69 8.49 3.16
N ILE A 121 0.54 9.44 4.08
CA ILE A 121 -0.05 10.78 3.87
C ILE A 121 1.03 11.88 3.75
N GLY A 122 2.29 11.50 3.59
CA GLY A 122 3.40 12.45 3.43
C GLY A 122 3.74 13.19 4.72
N GLY A 123 4.30 14.39 4.58
CA GLY A 123 4.80 15.18 5.71
C GLY A 123 6.31 15.00 5.98
N ILE A 124 6.97 16.09 6.37
CA ILE A 124 8.40 16.08 6.66
C ILE A 124 8.64 15.26 7.94
N GLY A 125 9.62 14.35 7.89
CA GLY A 125 9.96 13.48 9.02
C GLY A 125 9.21 12.14 9.02
N ASN A 126 8.18 11.98 8.18
CA ASN A 126 7.43 10.74 8.07
C ASN A 126 8.08 9.76 7.09
N HIS A 127 8.14 8.48 7.48
CA HIS A 127 8.63 7.39 6.63
C HIS A 127 7.63 6.23 6.69
N SER A 128 6.90 6.02 5.59
CA SER A 128 5.97 4.90 5.42
C SER A 128 6.69 3.73 4.75
N VAL A 129 6.44 2.50 5.22
CA VAL A 129 7.00 1.29 4.62
C VAL A 129 5.88 0.46 4.02
N LEU A 130 6.00 0.19 2.73
CA LEU A 130 5.05 -0.59 1.94
C LEU A 130 5.73 -1.87 1.45
N SER A 131 5.11 -3.02 1.68
CA SER A 131 5.62 -4.34 1.31
C SER A 131 4.62 -5.09 0.44
N ALA A 132 5.12 -5.89 -0.50
CA ALA A 132 4.30 -6.81 -1.29
C ALA A 132 5.16 -8.00 -1.71
N HIS A 133 4.51 -9.10 -2.11
CA HIS A 133 5.21 -10.28 -2.59
C HIS A 133 5.99 -10.01 -3.90
N THR A 134 6.91 -10.92 -4.19
CA THR A 134 7.60 -11.05 -5.48
C THR A 134 7.49 -12.49 -5.95
N GLY A 135 7.28 -12.73 -7.25
CA GLY A 135 7.17 -14.06 -7.84
C GLY A 135 5.86 -14.77 -7.48
N TYR A 136 4.79 -14.02 -7.18
CA TYR A 136 3.54 -14.65 -6.78
C TYR A 136 2.86 -15.32 -8.00
N PRO A 137 2.42 -16.59 -7.90
CA PRO A 137 2.03 -17.37 -9.09
C PRO A 137 0.86 -16.82 -9.90
N THR A 138 0.06 -15.96 -9.27
CA THR A 138 -1.25 -15.54 -9.78
C THR A 138 -1.41 -14.03 -9.89
N GLN A 139 -0.42 -13.22 -9.48
CA GLN A 139 -0.47 -11.77 -9.60
C GLN A 139 0.94 -11.17 -9.62
N VAL A 140 1.16 -10.17 -10.48
CA VAL A 140 2.35 -9.32 -10.41
C VAL A 140 2.13 -8.28 -9.31
N PHE A 141 3.00 -8.30 -8.31
CA PHE A 141 3.04 -7.35 -7.21
C PHE A 141 4.27 -6.43 -7.36
N PHE A 142 5.30 -6.63 -6.54
CA PHE A 142 6.55 -5.87 -6.55
C PHE A 142 7.70 -6.61 -7.27
N ASP A 143 7.35 -7.60 -8.11
CA ASP A 143 8.26 -8.45 -8.88
C ASP A 143 9.37 -7.68 -9.61
N ASN A 144 9.04 -6.51 -10.14
CA ASN A 144 9.91 -5.70 -10.98
C ASN A 144 10.46 -4.45 -10.25
N LEU A 145 10.39 -4.37 -8.91
CA LEU A 145 10.95 -3.23 -8.16
C LEU A 145 12.44 -3.00 -8.45
N ASN A 146 13.18 -4.06 -8.79
CA ASN A 146 14.59 -3.99 -9.17
C ASN A 146 14.82 -3.19 -10.47
N GLU A 147 13.80 -3.02 -11.32
CA GLU A 147 13.86 -2.23 -12.57
C GLU A 147 13.74 -0.72 -12.32
N LEU A 148 13.39 -0.31 -11.10
CA LEU A 148 13.39 1.11 -10.72
C LEU A 148 14.82 1.65 -10.60
N GLU A 149 14.97 2.90 -11.02
CA GLU A 149 16.17 3.71 -11.07
C GLU A 149 15.94 5.02 -10.30
N ILE A 150 17.03 5.66 -9.90
CA ILE A 150 16.97 6.95 -9.20
C ILE A 150 16.24 7.97 -10.08
N GLY A 151 15.23 8.64 -9.52
CA GLY A 151 14.38 9.61 -10.19
C GLY A 151 13.05 9.06 -10.71
N ASP A 152 12.85 7.74 -10.73
CA ASP A 152 11.56 7.18 -11.15
C ASP A 152 10.44 7.52 -10.16
N GLU A 153 9.25 7.74 -10.69
CA GLU A 153 8.07 8.12 -9.91
C GLU A 153 7.37 6.93 -9.25
N ILE A 154 7.00 7.11 -7.99
CA ILE A 154 6.08 6.26 -7.24
C ILE A 154 4.94 7.16 -6.76
N LYS A 155 3.71 6.81 -7.06
CA LYS A 155 2.52 7.58 -6.66
C LYS A 155 1.74 6.82 -5.61
N VAL A 156 1.42 7.48 -4.50
CA VAL A 156 0.57 6.91 -3.46
C VAL A 156 -0.66 7.79 -3.32
N SER A 157 -1.83 7.18 -3.41
CA SER A 157 -3.11 7.88 -3.30
C SER A 157 -3.87 7.40 -2.07
N VAL A 158 -4.22 8.35 -1.22
CA VAL A 158 -5.00 8.17 0.01
C VAL A 158 -6.06 9.25 0.02
N LEU A 159 -7.33 8.85 0.17
CA LEU A 159 -8.48 9.72 -0.04
C LEU A 159 -8.40 10.38 -1.43
N ASP A 160 -8.58 11.69 -1.50
CA ASP A 160 -8.49 12.53 -2.69
C ASP A 160 -7.10 13.14 -2.92
N GLU A 161 -6.11 12.75 -2.11
CA GLU A 161 -4.74 13.22 -2.25
C GLU A 161 -3.88 12.15 -2.94
N THR A 162 -3.09 12.59 -3.94
CA THR A 162 -2.07 11.77 -4.58
C THR A 162 -0.70 12.41 -4.33
N LEU A 163 0.15 11.68 -3.60
CA LEU A 163 1.53 12.04 -3.34
C LEU A 163 2.44 11.38 -4.36
N THR A 164 3.34 12.16 -4.96
CA THR A 164 4.33 11.65 -5.90
C THR A 164 5.71 11.69 -5.25
N TYR A 165 6.34 10.52 -5.17
CA TYR A 165 7.69 10.30 -4.68
C TYR A 165 8.62 10.00 -5.83
N ALA A 166 9.91 10.31 -5.66
CA ALA A 166 10.97 9.91 -6.57
C ALA A 166 11.92 8.95 -5.86
N VAL A 167 12.33 7.88 -6.55
CA VAL A 167 13.33 6.95 -6.02
C VAL A 167 14.66 7.69 -5.81
N THR A 168 15.20 7.63 -4.59
CA THR A 168 16.47 8.29 -4.22
C THR A 168 17.60 7.30 -3.94
N ALA A 169 17.26 6.09 -3.52
CA ALA A 169 18.21 5.03 -3.20
C ALA A 169 17.58 3.65 -3.44
N LYS A 170 18.44 2.66 -3.71
CA LYS A 170 18.08 1.24 -3.79
C LYS A 170 19.14 0.44 -3.04
N ASN A 171 18.71 -0.27 -2.00
CA ASN A 171 19.60 -1.06 -1.15
C ASN A 171 19.08 -2.50 -1.07
N ILE A 172 19.98 -3.46 -0.92
CA ILE A 172 19.68 -4.84 -0.54
C ILE A 172 20.23 -5.00 0.87
N VAL A 173 19.38 -5.37 1.82
CA VAL A 173 19.68 -5.45 3.26
C VAL A 173 19.60 -6.88 3.76
#